data_AF-A0A4R0G4Q9-F1
#
_entry.id   AF-A0A4R0G4Q9-F1
#
_cell.length_a   1.000
_cell.length_b   1.000
_cell.length_c   1.000
_cell.angle_alpha   90.00
_cell.angle_beta   90.00
_cell.angle_gamma   90.00
#
_symmetry.space_group_name_H-M   'P 1'
#
loop_
_entity.id
_entity.type
_entity.pdbx_description
1 polymer ?
#
loop_
_entity_poly.entity_id
_entity_poly.type
_entity_poly.pdbx_seq_one_letter_code
_entity_poly.pdbx_strand_id
1 'polypeptide(L)'
;VVTTYSYEAETQRLVGIKTERTTATKVLQDLRYEYDPVGNVLVITNDAEETRFWRNQEVVPENTYAYDSLYQLVSASGREMASAVQQSNNR
;
A
#
# COMPACT_ATOMS: atom_id res chain seq x y z
N VAL A 1 -10.66 14.98 -11.25
CA VAL A 1 -9.72 13.97 -10.71
C VAL A 1 -9.20 13.19 -11.89
N VAL A 2 -7.92 12.86 -11.89
CA VAL A 2 -7.25 12.06 -12.93
C VAL A 2 -6.53 10.91 -12.25
N THR A 3 -6.53 9.74 -12.87
CA THR A 3 -5.77 8.57 -12.42
C THR A 3 -4.80 8.16 -13.52
N THR A 4 -3.54 7.97 -13.15
CA THR A 4 -2.46 7.53 -14.02
C THR A 4 -1.97 6.17 -13.55
N TYR A 5 -1.79 5.25 -14.49
CA TYR A 5 -1.27 3.92 -14.26
C TYR A 5 0.14 3.84 -14.83
N SER A 6 1.07 3.27 -14.06
CA SER A 6 2.45 3.03 -14.47
C SER A 6 2.69 1.53 -14.53
N TYR A 7 3.29 1.06 -15.62
CA TYR A 7 3.56 -0.35 -15.86
C TYR A 7 5.07 -0.57 -16.03
N GLU A 8 5.57 -1.69 -15.52
CA GLU A 8 6.93 -2.17 -15.81
C GLU A 8 7.03 -2.53 -17.30
N ALA A 9 8.08 -2.08 -17.98
CA ALA A 9 8.16 -2.19 -19.44
C ALA A 9 8.30 -3.66 -19.89
N GLU A 10 9.03 -4.46 -19.12
CA GLU A 10 9.44 -5.81 -19.44
C GLU A 10 8.30 -6.82 -19.24
N THR A 11 7.50 -6.65 -18.18
CA THR A 11 6.46 -7.60 -17.78
C THR A 11 5.04 -7.07 -17.97
N GLN A 12 4.90 -5.76 -18.20
CA GLN A 12 3.62 -5.04 -18.21
C GLN A 12 2.84 -5.17 -16.88
N ARG A 13 3.52 -5.49 -15.77
CA ARG A 13 2.92 -5.46 -14.43
C ARG A 13 2.67 -4.03 -13.99
N LEU A 14 1.59 -3.81 -13.27
CA LEU A 14 1.21 -2.50 -12.74
C LEU A 14 2.10 -2.14 -11.54
N VAL A 15 3.00 -1.18 -11.69
CA VAL A 15 3.93 -0.75 -10.62
C VAL A 15 3.50 0.52 -9.92
N GLY A 16 2.52 1.25 -10.48
CA GLY A 16 2.07 2.51 -9.91
C GLY A 16 0.62 2.86 -10.23
N ILE A 17 -0.10 3.36 -9.22
CA ILE A 17 -1.42 3.98 -9.38
C ILE A 17 -1.37 5.35 -8.70
N LYS A 18 -1.42 6.41 -9.49
CA LYS A 18 -1.44 7.78 -8.98
C LYS A 18 -2.77 8.44 -9.27
N THR A 19 -3.46 8.91 -8.24
CA THR A 19 -4.73 9.63 -8.37
C THR A 19 -4.58 11.06 -7.86
N GLU A 20 -4.90 12.02 -8.71
CA GLU A 20 -4.67 13.45 -8.44
C GLU A 20 -5.94 14.27 -8.68
N ARG A 21 -6.16 15.27 -7.81
CA ARG A 21 -7.17 16.30 -8.01
C ARG A 21 -6.57 17.44 -8.83
N THR A 22 -6.97 17.51 -10.10
CA THR A 22 -6.48 18.51 -11.08
C THR A 22 -6.81 19.95 -10.71
N THR A 23 -7.91 20.22 -10.00
CA THR A 23 -8.33 21.58 -9.65
C THR A 23 -7.49 22.24 -8.56
N ALA A 24 -6.74 21.46 -7.77
CA ALA A 24 -5.96 21.95 -6.63
C ALA A 24 -4.54 21.37 -6.59
N THR A 25 -4.10 20.70 -7.67
CA THR A 25 -2.82 20.00 -7.78
C THR A 25 -2.47 19.19 -6.54
N LYS A 26 -3.43 18.37 -6.07
CA LYS A 26 -3.26 17.55 -4.86
C LYS A 26 -3.26 16.08 -5.22
N VAL A 27 -2.20 15.37 -4.84
CA VAL A 27 -2.15 13.90 -4.88
C VAL A 27 -3.07 13.37 -3.79
N LEU A 28 -4.01 12.52 -4.18
CA LEU A 28 -4.96 11.87 -3.27
C LEU A 28 -4.49 10.46 -2.88
N GLN A 29 -3.74 9.82 -3.78
CA GLN A 29 -3.22 8.48 -3.64
C GLN A 29 -2.05 8.31 -4.62
N ASP A 30 -0.98 7.66 -4.18
CA ASP A 30 0.15 7.29 -5.01
C ASP A 30 0.67 5.93 -4.56
N LEU A 31 0.00 4.87 -5.04
CA LEU A 31 0.38 3.51 -4.70
C LEU A 31 1.55 3.05 -5.56
N ARG A 32 2.56 2.46 -4.92
CA ARG A 32 3.67 1.77 -5.60
C ARG A 32 3.66 0.31 -5.24
N TYR A 33 3.89 -0.55 -6.24
CA TYR A 33 3.89 -2.00 -6.09
C TYR A 33 5.27 -2.54 -6.40
N GLU A 34 5.78 -3.37 -5.49
CA GLU A 34 6.96 -4.17 -5.72
C GLU A 34 6.57 -5.64 -5.81
N TYR A 35 7.20 -6.34 -6.74
CA TYR A 35 6.92 -7.74 -7.04
C TYR A 35 8.17 -8.59 -6.87
N ASP A 36 7.97 -9.84 -6.46
CA ASP A 36 9.00 -10.85 -6.67
C ASP A 36 9.09 -11.25 -8.18
N PRO A 37 10.10 -12.03 -8.59
CA PRO A 37 10.25 -12.42 -9.99
C PRO A 37 9.02 -13.15 -10.56
N VAL A 38 8.31 -13.94 -9.75
CA VAL A 38 7.13 -14.70 -10.22
C VAL A 38 5.85 -13.86 -10.25
N GLY A 39 5.83 -12.72 -9.55
CA GLY A 39 4.75 -11.73 -9.58
C GLY A 39 3.91 -11.65 -8.31
N ASN A 40 4.37 -12.21 -7.19
CA ASN A 40 3.73 -11.94 -5.90
C ASN A 40 4.06 -10.51 -5.46
N VAL A 41 3.08 -9.79 -4.91
CA VAL A 41 3.28 -8.44 -4.40
C VAL A 41 4.02 -8.51 -3.07
N LEU A 42 5.24 -7.98 -3.00
CA LEU A 42 6.05 -7.96 -1.78
C LEU A 42 5.79 -6.71 -0.94
N VAL A 43 5.64 -5.56 -1.60
CA VAL A 43 5.50 -4.26 -0.93
C VAL A 43 4.44 -3.43 -1.63
N ILE A 44 3.64 -2.72 -0.84
CA ILE A 44 2.80 -1.62 -1.32
C ILE A 44 3.11 -0.38 -0.47
N THR A 45 3.57 0.70 -1.10
CA THR A 45 3.70 2.01 -0.45
C THR A 45 2.61 2.96 -0.92
N ASN A 46 2.23 3.93 -0.08
CA ASN A 46 1.38 5.06 -0.49
C ASN A 46 2.11 6.39 -0.27
N ASP A 47 2.72 6.92 -1.33
CA ASP A 47 3.57 8.13 -1.26
C ASP A 47 2.74 9.42 -1.21
N ALA A 48 1.41 9.34 -1.36
CA ALA A 48 0.52 10.49 -1.20
C ALA A 48 0.29 10.87 0.27
N GLU A 49 0.62 9.97 1.21
CA GLU A 49 0.47 10.20 2.64
C GLU A 49 1.80 10.61 3.27
N GLU A 50 1.79 11.73 3.99
CA GLU A 50 2.91 12.07 4.87
C GLU A 50 3.04 11.03 5.99
N THR A 51 4.27 10.70 6.37
CA THR A 51 4.55 9.98 7.61
C THR A 51 3.91 10.72 8.78
N ARG A 52 2.89 10.11 9.37
CA ARG A 52 2.20 10.67 10.54
C ARG A 52 2.68 10.00 11.80
N PHE A 53 2.61 10.72 12.91
CA PHE A 53 2.83 10.16 14.23
C PHE A 53 1.48 9.98 14.93
N TRP A 54 1.21 8.78 15.43
CA TRP A 54 0.08 8.52 16.31
C TRP A 54 0.60 8.04 17.67
N ARG A 55 0.32 8.79 18.74
CA ARG A 55 0.86 8.53 20.10
C ARG A 55 2.39 8.32 20.12
N ASN A 56 3.14 9.17 19.41
CA ASN A 56 4.60 9.07 19.24
C ASN A 56 5.08 7.77 18.57
N GLN A 57 4.20 7.04 17.87
CA GLN A 57 4.60 5.96 16.96
C GLN A 57 4.55 6.46 15.52
N GLU A 58 5.63 6.22 14.79
CA GLU A 58 5.72 6.49 13.36
C GLU A 58 4.80 5.55 12.60
N VAL A 59 3.92 6.13 11.77
CA VAL A 59 2.99 5.39 10.93
C VAL A 59 3.58 5.34 9.52
N VAL A 60 4.37 4.30 9.26
CA VAL A 60 4.97 4.07 7.95
C VAL A 60 3.86 3.69 6.94
N PRO A 61 3.76 4.35 5.77
CA PRO A 61 2.78 4.05 4.74
C PRO A 61 3.15 2.85 3.87
N GLU A 62 3.78 1.84 4.47
CA GLU A 62 4.27 0.65 3.79
C GLU A 62 3.53 -0.58 4.31
N ASN A 63 3.04 -1.40 3.39
CA ASN A 63 2.53 -2.72 3.66
C ASN A 63 3.53 -3.72 3.07
N THR A 64 4.02 -4.66 3.89
CA THR A 64 4.90 -5.73 3.44
C THR A 64 4.21 -7.09 3.51
N TYR A 65 4.52 -7.95 2.56
CA TYR A 65 3.91 -9.28 2.41
C TYR A 65 5.01 -10.33 2.25
N ALA A 66 4.84 -11.48 2.90
CA ALA A 66 5.73 -12.62 2.74
C ALA A 66 4.94 -13.87 2.38
N TYR A 67 5.51 -14.69 1.51
CA TYR A 67 4.88 -15.89 0.96
C TYR A 67 5.73 -17.13 1.24
N ASP A 68 5.08 -18.28 1.39
CA ASP A 68 5.76 -19.58 1.39
C ASP A 68 6.12 -20.02 -0.04
N SER A 69 6.77 -21.18 -0.17
CA SER A 69 7.15 -21.73 -1.48
C SER A 69 5.98 -22.17 -2.36
N LEU A 70 4.76 -22.23 -1.81
CA LEU A 70 3.52 -22.48 -2.55
C LEU A 70 2.80 -21.16 -2.90
N TYR A 71 3.43 -20.02 -2.65
CA TYR A 71 2.89 -18.68 -2.86
C TYR A 71 1.65 -18.38 -2.01
N GLN A 72 1.54 -19.02 -0.86
CA GLN A 72 0.52 -18.69 0.12
C GLN A 72 1.04 -17.56 1.01
N LEU A 73 0.21 -16.56 1.26
CA LEU A 73 0.55 -15.45 2.15
C LEU A 73 0.73 -15.98 3.58
N VAL A 74 1.94 -15.82 4.13
CA VAL A 74 2.27 -16.26 5.49
C VAL A 74 2.44 -15.10 6.47
N SER A 75 2.65 -13.88 5.98
CA SER A 75 2.74 -12.67 6.81
C SER A 75 2.32 -11.44 6.03
N ALA A 76 1.65 -10.51 6.69
CA ALA A 76 1.36 -9.19 6.17
C ALA A 76 1.53 -8.13 7.28
N SER A 77 2.08 -6.98 6.91
CA SER A 77 2.12 -5.79 7.75
C SER A 77 1.30 -4.67 7.12
N GLY A 78 0.96 -3.67 7.92
CA GLY A 78 0.23 -2.49 7.48
C GLY A 78 -0.33 -1.73 8.67
N ARG A 79 -1.19 -0.76 8.38
CA ARG A 79 -1.82 0.06 9.41
C ARG A 79 -3.21 -0.45 9.73
N GLU A 80 -3.52 -0.47 11.02
CA GLU A 80 -4.86 -0.66 11.53
C GLU A 80 -5.26 0.54 12.41
N MET A 81 -6.54 0.90 12.41
CA MET A 81 -7.05 1.85 13.40
C MET A 81 -7.18 1.13 14.75
N ALA A 82 -6.51 1.65 15.79
CA ALA A 82 -6.53 1.06 17.13
C ALA A 82 -7.94 0.84 17.73
N SER A 83 -8.96 1.60 17.29
CA SER A 83 -10.35 1.45 17.72
C SER A 83 -11.10 0.29 17.05
N ALA A 84 -10.59 -0.28 15.94
CA ALA A 84 -11.24 -1.37 15.23
C ALA A 84 -11.21 -2.69 16.02
N VAL A 85 -10.10 -2.96 16.73
CA VAL A 85 -9.92 -4.14 17.60
C VAL A 85 -11.00 -4.22 18.69
N GLN A 86 -11.42 -3.07 19.22
CA GLN A 86 -12.39 -3.00 20.33
C GLN A 86 -13.81 -3.35 19.89
N GLN A 87 -14.12 -3.24 18.59
CA GLN A 87 -15.42 -3.62 18.03
C GLN A 87 -15.53 -5.13 17.74
N SER A 88 -14.40 -5.82 17.57
CA SER A 88 -14.35 -7.28 17.38
C SER A 88 -14.60 -8.07 18.67
N ASN A 89 -14.28 -7.50 19.83
CA ASN A 89 -14.45 -8.18 21.13
C ASN A 89 -15.88 -8.15 21.69
N ASN A 90 -16.83 -7.56 20.95
CA ASN A 90 -18.24 -7.44 21.34
C ASN A 90 -19.17 -8.30 20.46
N ARG A 91 -18.70 -9.41 19.91
CA ARG A 91 -19.53 -10.39 19.19
C ARG A 91 -19.49 -11.76 19.85
#